data_AF-A0A1Y1KVY9-F1
#
_entry.id   AF-A0A1Y1KVY9-F1
#
_cell.length_a   1.000
_cell.length_b   1.000
_cell.length_c   1.000
_cell.angle_alpha   90.00
_cell.angle_beta   90.00
_cell.angle_gamma   90.00
#
_symmetry.space_group_name_H-M   'P 1'
#
loop_
_entity.id
_entity.type
_entity.pdbx_description
1 polymer ?
#
loop_
_entity_poly.entity_id
_entity_poly.type
_entity_poly.pdbx_seq_one_letter_code
_entity_poly.pdbx_strand_id
1 'polypeptide(L)'
;VELERTQPSGSDTIKRQPIVIFLTDGQPTDLLPDEIITQITELNSEAKRSPIFALSFGGGADKQFLQKLSIRNSGFSRHIYDDADASLQLEGFYRQITSPLLSDVTFKYAPTTTSLTKAKFPIYFGGSEIVVAGFCGTETPIPMIDGTGVAGEVSFKPAVFENISNMERLWAYMTIKQLLEKKEASDGDKQNLTKQALDLALKYNFVTPVSSLVVVKPNDTSAVDTEEATQASRFPGAGSYGTGFSALAIAPAFDHLQVVNKVQTIAFTTNVPIYASSTPRSPLEILLDVLPWLNAILENESIQTPKGNFKLGVNETITDIIPCPKTPMDKEGHCTLLHECPQVHAELQTSTKFFDHFCILKNEFAGVCCPN
;
A
#
# COMPACT_ATOMS: atom_id res chain seq x y z
N VAL A 1 16.31 -9.17 -30.73
CA VAL A 1 17.18 -8.20 -30.02
C VAL A 1 17.47 -8.79 -28.66
N GLU A 2 18.47 -9.65 -28.65
CA GLU A 2 19.04 -10.24 -27.46
C GLU A 2 19.83 -9.11 -26.79
N LEU A 3 19.18 -8.38 -25.88
CA LEU A 3 19.85 -7.37 -25.09
C LEU A 3 20.87 -8.09 -24.22
N GLU A 4 22.13 -7.96 -24.62
CA GLU A 4 23.33 -8.26 -23.87
C GLU A 4 23.11 -7.95 -22.39
N ARG A 5 22.77 -8.96 -21.59
CA ARG A 5 23.11 -8.93 -20.17
C ARG A 5 24.61 -9.08 -20.13
N THR A 6 25.29 -7.94 -20.17
CA THR A 6 26.70 -7.80 -19.80
C THR A 6 27.00 -8.76 -18.65
N GLN A 7 27.91 -9.69 -18.92
CA GLN A 7 28.52 -10.53 -17.90
C GLN A 7 28.93 -9.64 -16.71
N PRO A 8 28.73 -10.08 -15.46
CA PRO A 8 29.21 -9.34 -14.32
C PRO A 8 30.74 -9.24 -14.44
N SER A 9 31.22 -8.04 -14.77
CA SER A 9 32.61 -7.67 -14.53
C SER A 9 32.88 -7.96 -13.04
N GLY A 10 33.92 -8.75 -12.76
CA GLY A 10 34.21 -9.24 -11.43
C GLY A 10 34.10 -8.16 -10.34
N SER A 11 33.38 -8.50 -9.27
CA SER A 11 33.08 -7.75 -8.04
C SER A 11 31.68 -7.15 -7.83
N ASP A 12 30.65 -7.48 -8.64
CA ASP A 12 29.27 -7.14 -8.25
C ASP A 12 28.68 -8.24 -7.33
N THR A 13 28.91 -8.12 -6.02
CA THR A 13 28.37 -9.04 -4.99
C THR A 13 26.91 -8.75 -4.65
N ILE A 14 26.29 -7.75 -5.28
CA ILE A 14 24.93 -7.32 -5.01
C ILE A 14 23.94 -8.18 -5.80
N LYS A 15 23.22 -9.06 -5.09
CA LYS A 15 22.07 -9.79 -5.65
C LYS A 15 20.91 -8.82 -5.88
N ARG A 16 20.51 -8.62 -7.14
CA ARG A 16 19.39 -7.75 -7.52
C ARG A 16 18.11 -8.58 -7.66
N GLN A 17 16.98 -8.03 -7.23
CA GLN A 17 15.66 -8.62 -7.42
C GLN A 17 15.12 -8.26 -8.82
N PRO A 18 14.95 -9.23 -9.75
CA PRO A 18 14.38 -8.94 -11.05
C PRO A 18 12.86 -8.71 -10.97
N ILE A 19 12.38 -7.73 -11.73
CA ILE A 19 10.97 -7.35 -11.87
C ILE A 19 10.73 -7.02 -13.35
N VAL A 20 9.58 -7.45 -13.90
CA VAL A 20 9.15 -7.07 -15.25
C VAL A 20 7.89 -6.22 -15.11
N ILE A 21 7.91 -5.04 -15.75
CA ILE A 21 6.74 -4.17 -15.88
C ILE A 21 6.38 -4.16 -17.37
N PHE A 22 5.13 -4.50 -17.69
CA PHE A 22 4.62 -4.52 -19.05
C PHE A 22 3.46 -3.54 -19.18
N LEU A 23 3.51 -2.62 -20.15
CA LEU A 23 2.49 -1.60 -20.38
C LEU A 23 2.01 -1.69 -21.83
N THR A 24 0.69 -1.69 -22.03
CA THR A 24 0.07 -1.69 -23.35
C THR A 24 -1.26 -0.92 -23.34
N ASP A 25 -1.57 -0.25 -24.44
CA ASP A 25 -2.84 0.42 -24.72
C ASP A 25 -3.76 -0.39 -25.67
N GLY A 26 -3.26 -1.51 -26.20
CA GLY A 26 -3.93 -2.30 -27.22
C GLY A 26 -3.94 -3.80 -26.96
N GLN A 27 -4.57 -4.52 -27.90
CA GLN A 27 -4.67 -5.98 -27.92
C GLN A 27 -3.50 -6.60 -28.69
N PRO A 28 -3.13 -7.86 -28.41
CA PRO A 28 -2.15 -8.58 -29.21
C PRO A 28 -2.60 -8.73 -30.68
N THR A 29 -1.69 -8.47 -31.62
CA THR A 29 -1.98 -8.59 -33.08
C THR A 29 -1.41 -9.84 -33.72
N ASP A 30 -0.33 -10.40 -33.15
CA ASP A 30 0.47 -11.43 -33.83
C ASP A 30 0.12 -12.84 -33.38
N LEU A 31 -0.18 -13.02 -32.09
CA LEU A 31 -0.48 -14.30 -31.46
C LEU A 31 -1.75 -14.20 -30.63
N LEU A 32 -2.39 -15.34 -30.37
CA LEU A 32 -3.55 -15.40 -29.49
C LEU A 32 -3.13 -15.12 -28.02
N PRO A 33 -3.96 -14.40 -27.23
CA PRO A 33 -3.68 -14.09 -25.83
C PRO A 33 -3.24 -15.30 -24.98
N ASP A 34 -3.91 -16.45 -25.14
CA ASP A 34 -3.61 -17.66 -24.37
C ASP A 34 -2.29 -18.32 -24.78
N GLU A 35 -1.91 -18.23 -26.05
CA GLU A 35 -0.61 -18.72 -26.55
C GLU A 35 0.54 -17.89 -25.98
N ILE A 36 0.37 -16.56 -25.98
CA ILE A 36 1.34 -15.62 -25.40
C ILE A 36 1.54 -15.92 -23.91
N ILE A 37 0.44 -16.05 -23.16
CA ILE A 37 0.49 -16.36 -21.72
C ILE A 37 1.23 -17.68 -21.48
N THR A 38 0.95 -18.71 -22.26
CA THR A 38 1.56 -20.04 -22.10
C THR A 38 3.06 -19.97 -22.35
N GLN A 39 3.48 -19.40 -23.49
CA GLN A 39 4.89 -19.27 -23.84
C GLN A 39 5.66 -18.43 -22.81
N ILE A 40 5.13 -17.28 -22.40
CA ILE A 40 5.79 -16.42 -21.40
C ILE A 40 5.89 -17.14 -20.05
N THR A 41 4.83 -17.84 -19.62
CA THR A 41 4.83 -18.54 -18.32
C THR A 41 5.84 -19.70 -18.33
N GLU A 42 5.95 -20.43 -19.43
CA GLU A 42 6.95 -21.50 -19.61
C GLU A 42 8.38 -20.92 -19.63
N LEU A 43 8.61 -19.81 -20.33
CA LEU A 43 9.91 -19.12 -20.33
C LEU A 43 10.28 -18.53 -18.96
N ASN A 44 9.28 -18.05 -18.22
CA ASN A 44 9.41 -17.51 -16.86
C ASN A 44 9.30 -18.60 -15.78
N SER A 45 9.67 -19.84 -16.13
CA SER A 45 9.79 -20.95 -15.20
C SER A 45 11.23 -21.09 -14.69
N GLU A 46 11.45 -21.94 -13.68
CA GLU A 46 12.76 -22.24 -13.08
C GLU A 46 13.39 -21.13 -12.21
N ALA A 47 14.72 -21.19 -12.00
CA ALA A 47 15.53 -20.35 -11.11
C ALA A 47 15.59 -18.85 -11.50
N LYS A 48 14.80 -18.42 -12.50
CA LYS A 48 14.76 -17.06 -13.04
C LYS A 48 13.37 -16.40 -12.95
N ARG A 49 12.45 -16.99 -12.17
CA ARG A 49 11.07 -16.51 -12.07
C ARG A 49 11.01 -15.05 -11.60
N SER A 50 10.59 -14.17 -12.49
CA SER A 50 10.45 -12.74 -12.24
C SER A 50 8.97 -12.37 -12.21
N PRO A 51 8.48 -11.64 -11.20
CA PRO A 51 7.12 -11.13 -11.21
C PRO A 51 6.86 -10.24 -12.43
N ILE A 52 5.74 -10.49 -13.12
CA ILE A 52 5.29 -9.67 -14.24
C ILE A 52 4.11 -8.82 -13.76
N PHE A 53 4.33 -7.51 -13.67
CA PHE A 53 3.28 -6.53 -13.39
C PHE A 53 2.79 -5.91 -14.70
N ALA A 54 1.54 -6.15 -15.05
CA ALA A 54 0.97 -5.63 -16.29
C ALA A 54 0.13 -4.37 -16.07
N LEU A 55 0.24 -3.41 -16.98
CA LEU A 55 -0.51 -2.16 -16.98
C LEU A 55 -1.32 -2.09 -18.27
N SER A 56 -2.65 -2.04 -18.14
CA SER A 56 -3.56 -1.74 -19.25
C SER A 56 -3.79 -0.25 -19.30
N PHE A 57 -3.57 0.40 -20.44
CA PHE A 57 -3.77 1.83 -20.62
C PHE A 57 -4.99 2.11 -21.49
N GLY A 58 -5.94 2.91 -21.00
CA GLY A 58 -7.12 3.33 -21.75
C GLY A 58 -8.08 2.19 -22.15
N GLY A 59 -9.08 2.53 -22.97
CA GLY A 59 -10.16 1.61 -23.33
C GLY A 59 -9.78 0.46 -24.27
N GLY A 60 -8.64 0.54 -24.97
CA GLY A 60 -8.23 -0.40 -26.02
C GLY A 60 -7.52 -1.66 -25.53
N ALA A 61 -6.98 -1.64 -24.31
CA ALA A 61 -6.18 -2.73 -23.77
C ALA A 61 -7.05 -3.91 -23.28
N ASP A 62 -6.60 -5.14 -23.56
CA ASP A 62 -7.25 -6.36 -23.03
C ASP A 62 -6.89 -6.58 -21.55
N LYS A 63 -7.75 -6.08 -20.66
CA LYS A 63 -7.56 -6.17 -19.21
C LYS A 63 -7.55 -7.61 -18.71
N GLN A 64 -8.37 -8.49 -19.29
CA GLN A 64 -8.50 -9.88 -18.83
C GLN A 64 -7.24 -10.68 -19.18
N PHE A 65 -6.73 -10.51 -20.40
CA PHE A 65 -5.43 -11.06 -20.81
C PHE A 65 -4.30 -10.63 -19.87
N LEU A 66 -4.16 -9.33 -19.60
CA LEU A 66 -3.09 -8.81 -18.76
C LEU A 66 -3.19 -9.28 -17.30
N GLN A 67 -4.42 -9.38 -16.77
CA GLN A 67 -4.66 -9.94 -15.45
C GLN A 67 -4.23 -11.40 -15.38
N LYS A 68 -4.63 -12.21 -16.37
CA LYS A 68 -4.27 -13.62 -16.46
C LYS A 68 -2.76 -13.82 -16.60
N LEU A 69 -2.09 -13.02 -17.45
CA LEU A 69 -0.64 -13.01 -17.61
C LEU A 69 0.06 -12.74 -16.27
N SER A 70 -0.36 -11.70 -15.56
CA SER A 70 0.26 -11.29 -14.29
C SER A 70 0.10 -12.36 -13.20
N ILE A 71 -1.11 -12.89 -13.02
CA ILE A 71 -1.40 -13.89 -11.97
C ILE A 71 -0.58 -15.18 -12.18
N ARG A 72 -0.46 -15.66 -13.43
CA ARG A 72 0.37 -16.85 -13.73
C ARG A 72 1.85 -16.61 -13.47
N ASN A 73 2.28 -15.36 -13.56
CA ASN A 73 3.67 -14.93 -13.39
C ASN A 73 3.92 -14.21 -12.06
N SER A 74 3.17 -14.54 -11.01
CA SER A 74 3.38 -14.05 -9.64
C SER A 74 3.32 -12.52 -9.46
N GLY A 75 2.75 -11.79 -10.42
CA GLY A 75 2.50 -10.35 -10.32
C GLY A 75 1.00 -10.03 -10.24
N PHE A 76 0.68 -8.77 -10.50
CA PHE A 76 -0.69 -8.26 -10.57
C PHE A 76 -0.82 -7.30 -11.75
N SER A 77 -2.05 -7.10 -12.22
CA SER A 77 -2.35 -6.13 -13.27
C SER A 77 -2.99 -4.88 -12.69
N ARG A 78 -2.68 -3.70 -13.24
CA ARG A 78 -3.41 -2.45 -12.97
C ARG A 78 -3.97 -1.85 -14.25
N HIS A 79 -5.11 -1.20 -14.14
CA HIS A 79 -5.67 -0.40 -15.21
C HIS A 79 -5.34 1.07 -14.98
N ILE A 80 -4.86 1.72 -16.02
CA ILE A 80 -4.57 3.15 -16.10
C ILE A 80 -5.62 3.77 -17.01
N TYR A 81 -6.40 4.70 -16.49
CA TYR A 81 -7.36 5.46 -17.29
C TYR A 81 -6.62 6.51 -18.10
N ASP A 82 -7.00 6.69 -19.36
CA ASP A 82 -6.41 7.61 -20.33
C ASP A 82 -6.91 9.06 -20.16
N ASP A 83 -6.87 9.55 -18.92
CA ASP A 83 -7.28 10.90 -18.52
C ASP A 83 -6.06 11.76 -18.11
N ALA A 84 -6.29 13.02 -17.72
CA ALA A 84 -5.26 13.98 -17.34
C ALA A 84 -4.36 13.51 -16.17
N ASP A 85 -4.85 12.59 -15.34
CA ASP A 85 -4.15 12.05 -14.18
C ASP A 85 -3.41 10.73 -14.46
N ALA A 86 -3.38 10.23 -15.72
CA ALA A 86 -2.72 8.97 -16.07
C ALA A 86 -1.26 8.90 -15.60
N SER A 87 -0.55 10.04 -15.66
CA SER A 87 0.82 10.18 -15.16
C SER A 87 0.93 9.92 -13.65
N LEU A 88 -0.01 10.44 -12.85
CA LEU A 88 -0.08 10.22 -11.41
C LEU A 88 -0.45 8.77 -11.07
N GLN A 89 -1.32 8.14 -11.86
CA GLN A 89 -1.66 6.73 -11.70
C GLN A 89 -0.44 5.82 -11.93
N LEU A 90 0.36 6.11 -12.97
CA LEU A 90 1.61 5.40 -13.26
C LEU A 90 2.66 5.60 -12.16
N GLU A 91 2.82 6.84 -11.68
CA GLU A 91 3.71 7.14 -10.55
C GLU A 91 3.27 6.39 -9.29
N GLY A 92 1.97 6.40 -8.99
CA GLY A 92 1.38 5.69 -7.86
C GLY A 92 1.62 4.18 -7.94
N PHE A 93 1.50 3.58 -9.12
CA PHE A 93 1.90 2.19 -9.35
C PHE A 93 3.39 1.97 -9.09
N TYR A 94 4.26 2.80 -9.66
CA TYR A 94 5.71 2.63 -9.51
C TYR A 94 6.13 2.71 -8.04
N ARG A 95 5.60 3.67 -7.28
CA ARG A 95 5.85 3.82 -5.83
C ARG A 95 5.50 2.57 -5.01
N GLN A 96 4.56 1.75 -5.47
CA GLN A 96 4.21 0.49 -4.78
C GLN A 96 5.27 -0.60 -4.93
N ILE A 97 6.07 -0.57 -6.00
CA ILE A 97 7.02 -1.63 -6.35
C ILE A 97 8.49 -1.17 -6.35
N THR A 98 8.76 0.10 -6.05
CA THR A 98 10.10 0.70 -6.12
C THR A 98 11.10 0.20 -5.09
N SER A 99 10.62 -0.38 -3.98
CA SER A 99 11.48 -0.73 -2.84
C SER A 99 11.38 -2.21 -2.47
N PRO A 100 11.89 -3.15 -3.30
CA PRO A 100 11.91 -4.57 -2.93
C PRO A 100 12.87 -4.80 -1.75
N LEU A 101 12.33 -5.20 -0.60
CA LEU A 101 13.11 -5.40 0.63
C LEU A 101 13.46 -6.87 0.88
N LEU A 102 12.55 -7.79 0.54
CA LEU A 102 12.74 -9.24 0.67
C LEU A 102 12.23 -9.96 -0.58
N SER A 103 12.89 -11.05 -0.95
CA SER A 103 12.41 -12.01 -1.95
C SER A 103 12.04 -13.35 -1.31
N ASP A 104 11.28 -14.17 -2.03
CA ASP A 104 10.92 -15.55 -1.65
C ASP A 104 10.28 -15.67 -0.25
N VAL A 105 9.45 -14.68 0.09
CA VAL A 105 8.82 -14.57 1.40
C VAL A 105 7.82 -15.71 1.60
N THR A 106 8.07 -16.55 2.60
CA THR A 106 7.26 -17.72 2.91
C THR A 106 6.84 -17.72 4.37
N PHE A 107 5.54 -17.72 4.60
CA PHE A 107 4.96 -17.89 5.92
C PHE A 107 4.77 -19.37 6.22
N LYS A 108 5.39 -19.84 7.30
CA LYS A 108 5.32 -21.21 7.80
C LYS A 108 4.47 -21.24 9.06
N TYR A 109 3.46 -22.09 9.06
CA TYR A 109 2.54 -22.29 10.19
C TYR A 109 2.60 -23.74 10.66
N ALA A 110 2.13 -23.98 11.89
CA ALA A 110 2.01 -25.33 12.43
C ALA A 110 1.02 -26.17 11.59
N PRO A 111 1.19 -27.50 11.52
CA PRO A 111 0.32 -28.40 10.74
C PRO A 111 -1.16 -28.38 11.15
N THR A 112 -1.47 -27.90 12.34
CA THR A 112 -2.84 -27.70 12.85
C THR A 112 -3.58 -26.55 12.16
N THR A 113 -2.87 -25.72 11.39
CA THR A 113 -3.44 -24.58 10.66
C THR A 113 -4.10 -25.06 9.36
N THR A 114 -5.35 -24.67 9.12
CA THR A 114 -6.14 -25.07 7.97
C THR A 114 -6.72 -23.89 7.21
N SER A 115 -7.14 -24.12 5.96
CA SER A 115 -7.74 -23.10 5.07
C SER A 115 -6.93 -21.81 4.95
N LEU A 116 -5.61 -21.95 4.87
CA LEU A 116 -4.69 -20.82 4.76
C LEU A 116 -4.85 -20.12 3.40
N THR A 117 -4.90 -18.79 3.40
CA THR A 117 -4.75 -17.98 2.19
C THR A 117 -3.33 -18.11 1.63
N LYS A 118 -3.06 -17.50 0.47
CA LYS A 118 -1.69 -17.41 -0.09
C LYS A 118 -0.67 -17.05 1.00
N ALA A 119 0.35 -17.91 1.15
CA ALA A 119 1.38 -17.81 2.18
C ALA A 119 2.80 -17.69 1.60
N LYS A 120 2.93 -17.67 0.28
CA LYS A 120 4.18 -17.50 -0.45
C LYS A 120 4.08 -16.28 -1.36
N PHE A 121 5.03 -15.37 -1.23
CA PHE A 121 5.06 -14.10 -1.95
C PHE A 121 6.44 -13.93 -2.56
N PRO A 122 6.52 -13.56 -3.85
CA PRO A 122 7.81 -13.47 -4.54
C PRO A 122 8.66 -12.32 -4.01
N ILE A 123 8.02 -11.20 -3.66
CA ILE A 123 8.68 -9.97 -3.22
C ILE A 123 7.82 -9.32 -2.14
N TYR A 124 8.48 -8.77 -1.12
CA TYR A 124 7.91 -7.80 -0.19
C TYR A 124 8.47 -6.41 -0.49
N PHE A 125 7.60 -5.42 -0.67
CA PHE A 125 7.97 -4.04 -0.97
C PHE A 125 7.88 -3.15 0.27
N GLY A 126 8.82 -2.24 0.43
CA GLY A 126 8.81 -1.23 1.50
C GLY A 126 7.58 -0.33 1.38
N GLY A 127 6.90 -0.10 2.50
CA GLY A 127 5.63 0.63 2.54
C GLY A 127 4.39 -0.21 2.17
N SER A 128 4.57 -1.48 1.78
CA SER A 128 3.48 -2.43 1.59
C SER A 128 3.25 -3.32 2.81
N GLU A 129 2.17 -4.08 2.78
CA GLU A 129 1.82 -5.06 3.81
C GLU A 129 1.48 -6.41 3.16
N ILE A 130 1.92 -7.51 3.78
CA ILE A 130 1.48 -8.85 3.44
C ILE A 130 0.58 -9.36 4.55
N VAL A 131 -0.63 -9.77 4.17
CA VAL A 131 -1.61 -10.36 5.10
C VAL A 131 -1.84 -11.81 4.71
N VAL A 132 -1.80 -12.70 5.70
CA VAL A 132 -2.12 -14.12 5.57
C VAL A 132 -3.15 -14.47 6.64
N ALA A 133 -4.24 -15.11 6.24
CA ALA A 133 -5.32 -15.53 7.11
C ALA A 133 -5.57 -17.03 7.00
N GLY A 134 -6.06 -17.65 8.07
CA GLY A 134 -6.42 -19.06 8.11
C GLY A 134 -7.07 -19.41 9.44
N PHE A 135 -7.41 -20.68 9.62
CA PHE A 135 -7.92 -21.19 10.89
C PHE A 135 -6.81 -21.92 11.63
N CYS A 136 -6.49 -21.47 12.84
CA CYS A 136 -5.74 -22.28 13.80
C CYS A 136 -6.72 -23.13 14.62
N GLY A 137 -6.26 -24.29 15.09
CA GLY A 137 -7.02 -25.11 16.03
C GLY A 137 -7.11 -24.46 17.41
N THR A 138 -7.11 -25.30 18.45
CA THR A 138 -7.16 -24.84 19.86
C THR A 138 -5.85 -24.23 20.35
N GLU A 139 -4.74 -24.45 19.64
CA GLU A 139 -3.43 -23.91 19.97
C GLU A 139 -3.08 -22.75 19.03
N THR A 140 -2.60 -21.65 19.60
CA THR A 140 -2.13 -20.50 18.84
C THR A 140 -0.78 -20.84 18.19
N PRO A 141 -0.69 -20.95 16.85
CA PRO A 141 0.55 -21.32 16.20
C PRO A 141 1.56 -20.19 16.32
N ILE A 142 2.83 -20.52 16.57
CA ILE A 142 3.93 -19.58 16.42
C ILE A 142 4.39 -19.67 14.96
N PRO A 143 4.10 -18.69 14.10
CA PRO A 143 4.53 -18.75 12.72
C PRO A 143 6.01 -18.41 12.59
N MET A 144 6.60 -18.83 11.48
CA MET A 144 7.96 -18.45 11.08
C MET A 144 7.89 -17.86 9.68
N ILE A 145 8.50 -16.70 9.48
CA ILE A 145 8.49 -16.00 8.20
C ILE A 145 9.92 -16.02 7.67
N ASP A 146 10.14 -16.74 6.57
CA ASP A 146 11.43 -16.79 5.90
C ASP A 146 11.40 -15.90 4.66
N GLY A 147 12.55 -15.34 4.30
CA GLY A 147 12.75 -14.61 3.06
C GLY A 147 14.23 -14.37 2.81
N THR A 148 14.55 -13.76 1.67
CA THR A 148 15.94 -13.42 1.30
C THR A 148 16.06 -11.92 1.15
N GLY A 149 16.92 -11.30 1.97
CA GLY A 149 17.29 -9.89 1.86
C GLY A 149 18.65 -9.71 1.18
N VAL A 150 19.13 -8.46 1.15
CA VAL A 150 20.44 -8.11 0.55
C VAL A 150 21.61 -8.86 1.21
N ALA A 151 21.52 -9.09 2.52
CA ALA A 151 22.53 -9.82 3.30
C ALA A 151 22.40 -11.35 3.24
N GLY A 152 21.39 -11.88 2.54
CA GLY A 152 21.09 -13.31 2.46
C GLY A 152 19.77 -13.70 3.11
N GLU A 153 19.64 -14.98 3.47
CA GLU A 153 18.43 -15.52 4.09
C GLU A 153 18.19 -14.92 5.47
N VAL A 154 16.93 -14.57 5.73
CA VAL A 154 16.46 -14.02 7.00
C VAL A 154 15.23 -14.80 7.45
N SER A 155 15.10 -14.97 8.76
CA SER A 155 13.95 -15.64 9.38
C SER A 155 13.44 -14.80 10.53
N PHE A 156 12.14 -14.52 10.52
CA PHE A 156 11.46 -13.71 11.53
C PHE A 156 10.53 -14.58 12.36
N LYS A 157 10.59 -14.38 13.67
CA LYS A 157 9.64 -14.93 14.64
C LYS A 157 8.78 -13.77 15.15
N PRO A 158 7.54 -13.61 14.68
CA PRO A 158 6.69 -12.52 15.10
C PRO A 158 6.16 -12.75 16.52
N ALA A 159 5.86 -11.64 17.20
CA ALA A 159 5.09 -11.68 18.44
C ALA A 159 3.64 -12.07 18.12
N VAL A 160 3.08 -12.94 18.97
CA VAL A 160 1.71 -13.44 18.82
C VAL A 160 0.83 -12.69 19.80
N PHE A 161 -0.26 -12.13 19.30
CA PHE A 161 -1.23 -11.39 20.09
C PHE A 161 -2.62 -12.00 19.90
N GLU A 162 -3.35 -12.16 20.99
CA GLU A 162 -4.76 -12.53 20.95
C GLU A 162 -5.59 -11.25 20.80
N ASN A 163 -6.20 -11.07 19.63
CA ASN A 163 -7.12 -9.96 19.41
C ASN A 163 -8.48 -10.48 18.91
N ILE A 164 -9.54 -9.99 19.54
CA ILE A 164 -10.89 -10.52 19.41
C ILE A 164 -11.75 -9.48 18.69
N SER A 165 -11.64 -9.39 17.36
CA SER A 165 -12.79 -8.99 16.54
C SER A 165 -12.63 -9.37 15.07
N ASN A 166 -13.71 -9.83 14.44
CA ASN A 166 -13.97 -10.00 13.00
C ASN A 166 -12.88 -10.67 12.12
N MET A 167 -11.94 -11.43 12.68
CA MET A 167 -10.87 -12.10 11.91
C MET A 167 -11.41 -13.14 10.93
N GLU A 168 -12.51 -13.81 11.27
CA GLU A 168 -13.16 -14.77 10.38
C GLU A 168 -13.73 -14.08 9.12
N ARG A 169 -14.30 -12.88 9.27
CA ARG A 169 -14.83 -12.11 8.13
C ARG A 169 -13.71 -11.61 7.22
N LEU A 170 -12.57 -11.21 7.78
CA LEU A 170 -11.37 -10.87 7.03
C LEU A 170 -10.85 -12.08 6.23
N TRP A 171 -10.73 -13.25 6.89
CA TRP A 171 -10.36 -14.50 6.23
C TRP A 171 -11.29 -14.82 5.06
N ALA A 172 -12.61 -14.71 5.26
CA ALA A 172 -13.60 -14.98 4.22
C ALA A 172 -13.45 -14.03 3.03
N TYR A 173 -13.30 -12.72 3.28
CA TYR A 173 -13.07 -11.73 2.22
C TYR A 173 -11.80 -12.05 1.40
N MET A 174 -10.68 -12.32 2.07
CA MET A 174 -9.42 -12.64 1.40
C MET A 174 -9.51 -13.94 0.60
N THR A 175 -10.17 -14.96 1.14
CA THR A 175 -10.36 -16.26 0.48
C THR A 175 -11.23 -16.11 -0.77
N ILE A 176 -12.34 -15.38 -0.68
CA ILE A 176 -13.20 -15.09 -1.85
C ILE A 176 -12.40 -14.36 -2.93
N LYS A 177 -11.63 -13.32 -2.56
CA LYS A 177 -10.80 -12.58 -3.52
C LYS A 177 -9.81 -13.50 -4.24
N GLN A 178 -9.12 -14.37 -3.51
CA GLN A 178 -8.16 -15.32 -4.09
C GLN A 178 -8.83 -16.38 -4.98
N LEU A 179 -10.04 -16.83 -4.62
CA LEU A 179 -10.82 -17.73 -5.47
C LEU A 179 -11.21 -17.08 -6.79
N LEU A 180 -11.62 -15.80 -6.77
CA LEU A 180 -11.95 -15.03 -7.96
C LEU A 180 -10.70 -14.79 -8.83
N GLU A 181 -9.56 -14.41 -8.25
CA GLU A 181 -8.29 -14.28 -8.98
C GLU A 181 -7.87 -15.61 -9.64
N LYS A 182 -7.98 -16.72 -8.90
CA LYS A 182 -7.67 -18.05 -9.42
C LYS A 182 -8.63 -18.47 -10.54
N LYS A 183 -9.89 -18.08 -10.47
CA LYS A 183 -10.89 -18.31 -11.52
C LYS A 183 -10.50 -17.60 -12.81
N GLU A 184 -10.06 -16.34 -12.73
CA GLU A 184 -9.61 -15.59 -13.91
C GLU A 184 -8.33 -16.21 -14.53
N ALA A 185 -7.45 -16.78 -13.70
CA ALA A 185 -6.22 -17.42 -14.16
C ALA A 185 -6.38 -18.85 -14.71
N SER A 186 -7.46 -19.56 -14.35
CA SER A 186 -7.70 -20.97 -14.67
C SER A 186 -8.51 -21.15 -15.95
N ASP A 187 -8.19 -22.19 -16.74
CA ASP A 187 -8.92 -22.52 -17.97
C ASP A 187 -10.00 -23.59 -17.76
N GLY A 188 -9.82 -24.50 -16.80
CA GLY A 188 -10.70 -25.67 -16.59
C GLY A 188 -11.57 -25.65 -15.33
N ASP A 189 -11.12 -24.99 -14.26
CA ASP A 189 -11.76 -25.12 -12.93
C ASP A 189 -12.74 -23.99 -12.60
N LYS A 190 -13.08 -23.15 -13.58
CA LYS A 190 -13.85 -21.91 -13.36
C LYS A 190 -15.17 -22.15 -12.63
N GLN A 191 -15.90 -23.22 -12.96
CA GLN A 191 -17.19 -23.53 -12.34
C GLN A 191 -17.05 -23.89 -10.85
N ASN A 192 -16.06 -24.73 -10.51
CA ASN A 192 -15.80 -25.13 -9.13
C ASN A 192 -15.35 -23.93 -8.27
N LEU A 193 -14.43 -23.12 -8.80
CA LEU A 193 -13.97 -21.90 -8.13
C LEU A 193 -15.10 -20.87 -7.94
N THR A 194 -15.97 -20.72 -8.94
CA THR A 194 -17.16 -19.86 -8.85
C THR A 194 -18.11 -20.35 -7.76
N LYS A 195 -18.38 -21.66 -7.69
CA LYS A 195 -19.24 -22.24 -6.68
C LYS A 195 -18.68 -22.04 -5.27
N GLN A 196 -17.39 -22.31 -5.05
CA GLN A 196 -16.74 -22.08 -3.75
C GLN A 196 -16.78 -20.60 -3.33
N ALA A 197 -16.52 -19.68 -4.27
CA ALA A 197 -16.61 -18.25 -4.00
C ALA A 197 -18.04 -17.83 -3.66
N LEU A 198 -19.04 -18.35 -4.37
CA LEU A 198 -20.45 -18.11 -4.11
C LEU A 198 -20.88 -18.62 -2.74
N ASP A 199 -20.54 -19.87 -2.40
CA ASP A 199 -20.89 -20.49 -1.12
C ASP A 199 -20.34 -19.67 0.07
N LEU A 200 -19.08 -19.21 -0.02
CA LEU A 200 -18.48 -18.32 0.98
C LEU A 200 -19.14 -16.93 0.99
N ALA A 201 -19.41 -16.35 -0.19
CA ALA A 201 -20.04 -15.05 -0.28
C ALA A 201 -21.43 -15.05 0.36
N LEU A 202 -22.24 -16.09 0.14
CA LEU A 202 -23.55 -16.25 0.77
C LEU A 202 -23.41 -16.53 2.28
N LYS A 203 -22.51 -17.43 2.69
CA LYS A 203 -22.29 -17.76 4.11
C LYS A 203 -21.95 -16.51 4.93
N TYR A 204 -21.13 -15.61 4.39
CA TYR A 204 -20.68 -14.41 5.08
C TYR A 204 -21.40 -13.13 4.62
N ASN A 205 -22.47 -13.22 3.81
CA ASN A 205 -23.23 -12.08 3.31
C ASN A 205 -22.35 -11.00 2.63
N PHE A 206 -21.47 -11.43 1.74
CA PHE A 206 -20.74 -10.53 0.84
C PHE A 206 -21.46 -10.39 -0.49
N VAL A 207 -21.56 -9.15 -0.97
CA VAL A 207 -21.91 -8.83 -2.36
C VAL A 207 -20.62 -8.84 -3.17
N THR A 208 -20.56 -9.67 -4.21
CA THR A 208 -19.35 -9.97 -4.97
C THR A 208 -19.71 -10.14 -6.45
N PRO A 209 -18.75 -10.24 -7.38
CA PRO A 209 -19.08 -10.54 -8.79
C PRO A 209 -19.86 -11.84 -9.01
N VAL A 210 -19.99 -12.71 -8.00
CA VAL A 210 -20.77 -13.96 -8.06
C VAL A 210 -22.05 -13.92 -7.22
N SER A 211 -22.33 -12.84 -6.47
CA SER A 211 -23.50 -12.72 -5.59
C SER A 211 -24.13 -11.32 -5.67
N SER A 212 -25.46 -11.25 -5.67
CA SER A 212 -26.21 -9.99 -5.70
C SER A 212 -27.07 -9.80 -4.46
N LEU A 213 -27.33 -8.54 -4.10
CA LEU A 213 -28.30 -8.16 -3.07
C LEU A 213 -29.57 -7.69 -3.76
N VAL A 214 -30.68 -8.39 -3.53
CA VAL A 214 -31.99 -8.03 -4.09
C VAL A 214 -32.87 -7.48 -2.97
N VAL A 215 -33.39 -6.28 -3.16
CA VAL A 215 -34.33 -5.63 -2.23
C VAL A 215 -35.74 -5.77 -2.79
N VAL A 216 -36.60 -6.49 -2.08
CA VAL A 216 -38.01 -6.70 -2.47
C VAL A 216 -38.90 -5.80 -1.61
N LYS A 217 -39.81 -5.05 -2.25
CA LYS A 217 -40.84 -4.28 -1.55
C LYS A 217 -41.95 -5.23 -1.08
N PRO A 218 -42.36 -5.20 0.20
CA PRO A 218 -43.24 -6.23 0.77
C PRO A 218 -44.67 -6.32 0.21
N ASN A 219 -45.13 -5.35 -0.61
CA ASN A 219 -46.51 -5.29 -1.10
C ASN A 219 -46.68 -5.20 -2.63
N ASP A 220 -45.62 -5.34 -3.43
CA ASP A 220 -45.72 -5.42 -4.90
C ASP A 220 -45.59 -6.89 -5.33
N THR A 221 -46.67 -7.47 -5.90
CA THR A 221 -46.75 -8.88 -6.34
C THR A 221 -46.32 -9.08 -7.81
N SER A 222 -45.76 -8.06 -8.44
CA SER A 222 -45.15 -8.17 -9.77
C SER A 222 -43.77 -8.82 -9.64
N ALA A 223 -43.42 -9.69 -10.60
CA ALA A 223 -42.06 -10.21 -10.73
C ALA A 223 -41.09 -9.02 -10.69
N VAL A 224 -40.09 -9.08 -9.82
CA VAL A 224 -39.09 -8.02 -9.66
C VAL A 224 -38.34 -7.92 -10.98
N ASP A 225 -38.63 -6.90 -11.78
CA ASP A 225 -37.73 -6.48 -12.83
C ASP A 225 -36.43 -6.07 -12.13
N THR A 226 -35.39 -6.89 -12.34
CA THR A 226 -34.07 -6.64 -11.76
C THR A 226 -33.42 -5.50 -12.52
N GLU A 227 -33.71 -4.27 -12.10
CA GLU A 227 -32.98 -3.10 -12.60
C GLU A 227 -31.58 -3.09 -12.01
N GLU A 228 -30.57 -3.09 -12.89
CA GLU A 228 -29.18 -2.92 -12.53
C GLU A 228 -29.01 -1.49 -11.97
N ALA A 229 -28.51 -1.36 -10.73
CA ALA A 229 -28.43 -0.08 -10.02
C ALA A 229 -27.62 1.01 -10.76
N THR A 230 -26.81 0.62 -11.76
CA THR A 230 -26.06 1.51 -12.65
C THR A 230 -26.93 2.26 -13.66
N GLN A 231 -28.16 1.82 -13.96
CA GLN A 231 -29.01 2.44 -15.00
C GLN A 231 -29.92 3.57 -14.49
N ALA A 232 -30.02 3.80 -13.17
CA ALA A 232 -31.00 4.70 -12.55
C ALA A 232 -30.62 6.20 -12.57
N SER A 233 -29.85 6.68 -13.56
CA SER A 233 -29.49 8.11 -13.73
C SER A 233 -30.01 8.71 -15.04
N ARG A 234 -31.31 8.54 -15.30
CA ARG A 234 -32.05 9.39 -16.27
C ARG A 234 -33.24 10.05 -15.59
N PHE A 235 -33.04 11.28 -15.12
CA PHE A 235 -34.11 12.21 -14.81
C PHE A 235 -34.79 12.68 -16.12
N PRO A 236 -36.13 12.65 -16.23
CA PRO A 236 -36.82 13.24 -17.36
C PRO A 236 -37.05 14.74 -17.13
N GLY A 237 -36.43 15.57 -17.97
CA GLY A 237 -36.92 16.94 -18.24
C GLY A 237 -35.92 18.08 -18.02
N ALA A 238 -35.10 18.38 -19.04
CA ALA A 238 -34.80 19.74 -19.53
C ALA A 238 -33.77 19.71 -20.67
N GLY A 239 -34.15 20.25 -21.83
CA GLY A 239 -33.29 21.01 -22.75
C GLY A 239 -32.00 20.37 -23.30
N SER A 240 -32.04 20.01 -24.58
CA SER A 240 -30.90 19.76 -25.47
C SER A 240 -29.83 20.87 -25.44
N TYR A 241 -28.61 20.54 -25.02
CA TYR A 241 -27.35 20.95 -25.67
C TYR A 241 -26.32 19.83 -25.45
N GLY A 242 -25.73 19.35 -26.55
CA GLY A 242 -24.84 18.20 -26.56
C GLY A 242 -23.44 18.51 -26.03
N THR A 243 -23.01 17.73 -25.05
CA THR A 243 -21.62 17.36 -24.77
C THR A 243 -21.65 15.94 -24.22
N GLY A 244 -21.03 15.00 -24.93
CA GLY A 244 -21.01 13.59 -24.58
C GLY A 244 -20.25 13.37 -23.27
N PHE A 245 -20.97 13.03 -22.21
CA PHE A 245 -20.38 12.44 -21.02
C PHE A 245 -20.33 10.93 -21.24
N SER A 246 -19.12 10.43 -21.48
CA SER A 246 -18.81 9.00 -21.46
C SER A 246 -19.28 8.40 -20.15
N ALA A 247 -19.89 7.22 -20.27
CA ALA A 247 -20.35 6.42 -19.16
C ALA A 247 -19.23 6.24 -18.12
N LEU A 248 -19.46 6.73 -16.91
CA LEU A 248 -18.74 6.27 -15.72
C LEU A 248 -19.11 4.80 -15.53
N ALA A 249 -18.36 3.93 -16.19
CA ALA A 249 -18.21 2.56 -15.75
C ALA A 249 -17.64 2.66 -14.33
N ILE A 250 -18.48 2.38 -13.33
CA ILE A 250 -18.00 2.02 -12.00
C ILE A 250 -17.31 0.68 -12.20
N ALA A 251 -16.06 0.72 -12.64
CA ALA A 251 -15.12 -0.33 -12.30
C ALA A 251 -15.18 -0.43 -10.77
N PRO A 252 -15.26 -1.62 -10.18
CA PRO A 252 -15.08 -1.72 -8.75
C PRO A 252 -13.66 -1.23 -8.48
N ALA A 253 -13.56 -0.04 -7.88
CA ALA A 253 -12.35 0.42 -7.23
C ALA A 253 -12.11 -0.57 -6.09
N PHE A 254 -11.44 -1.67 -6.39
CA PHE A 254 -10.81 -2.53 -5.41
C PHE A 254 -9.49 -1.88 -4.96
N ASP A 255 -9.53 -0.59 -4.64
CA ASP A 255 -8.52 0.06 -3.84
C ASP A 255 -8.95 -0.06 -2.37
N HIS A 256 -8.11 -0.73 -1.60
CA HIS A 256 -8.02 -0.70 -0.14
C HIS A 256 -9.34 -0.52 0.65
N LEU A 257 -9.93 -1.63 1.07
CA LEU A 257 -10.76 -1.61 2.28
C LEU A 257 -9.82 -1.58 3.48
N GLN A 258 -9.68 -0.37 4.06
CA GLN A 258 -9.31 -0.19 5.46
C GLN A 258 -10.34 -0.95 6.30
N VAL A 259 -9.95 -2.14 6.78
CA VAL A 259 -10.73 -2.84 7.79
C VAL A 259 -10.61 -2.04 9.07
N VAL A 260 -11.63 -1.24 9.38
CA VAL A 260 -11.79 -0.67 10.72
C VAL A 260 -12.27 -1.79 11.65
N ASN A 261 -11.36 -2.71 11.96
CA ASN A 261 -11.45 -3.44 13.21
C ASN A 261 -10.83 -2.53 14.25
N LYS A 262 -11.56 -2.30 15.33
CA LYS A 262 -11.04 -1.71 16.56
C LYS A 262 -10.11 -2.74 17.21
N VAL A 263 -9.01 -3.04 16.53
CA VAL A 263 -7.81 -3.59 17.14
C VAL A 263 -7.35 -2.50 18.07
N GLN A 264 -7.23 -2.81 19.36
CA GLN A 264 -6.48 -1.96 20.27
C GLN A 264 -5.00 -2.10 19.92
N THR A 265 -4.65 -1.54 18.76
CA THR A 265 -3.29 -1.15 18.43
C THR A 265 -2.95 -0.04 19.42
N ILE A 266 -1.82 -0.18 20.09
CA ILE A 266 -1.14 0.97 20.68
C ILE A 266 -0.69 1.79 19.47
N ALA A 267 -1.56 2.68 19.01
CA ALA A 267 -1.30 3.66 17.97
C ALA A 267 -1.37 5.03 18.62
N PHE A 268 -0.29 5.79 18.46
CA PHE A 268 -0.29 7.23 18.68
C PHE A 268 -1.34 7.84 17.75
N THR A 269 -2.37 8.42 18.34
CA THR A 269 -3.48 9.06 17.62
C THR A 269 -3.06 10.46 17.20
N THR A 270 -3.09 10.76 15.91
CA THR A 270 -3.49 12.09 15.44
C THR A 270 -4.63 11.89 14.45
N ASN A 271 -5.84 12.23 14.88
CA ASN A 271 -7.01 12.31 14.00
C ASN A 271 -6.94 13.64 13.24
N VAL A 272 -6.83 13.59 11.92
CA VAL A 272 -7.21 14.71 11.05
C VAL A 272 -7.97 14.14 9.84
N PRO A 273 -9.16 14.67 9.48
CA PRO A 273 -9.94 14.17 8.36
C PRO A 273 -9.28 14.54 7.02
N ILE A 274 -9.18 13.57 6.11
CA ILE A 274 -8.68 13.77 4.75
C ILE A 274 -9.79 14.41 3.91
N TYR A 275 -9.66 15.71 3.67
CA TYR A 275 -10.21 16.34 2.47
C TYR A 275 -9.10 16.38 1.41
N ALA A 276 -9.45 15.95 0.20
CA ALA A 276 -8.62 16.06 -0.98
C ALA A 276 -8.37 17.53 -1.34
N SER A 277 -7.10 17.93 -1.52
CA SER A 277 -6.65 19.06 -2.36
C SER A 277 -5.12 19.20 -2.33
N SER A 278 -4.58 19.58 -3.47
CA SER A 278 -3.19 19.79 -3.90
C SER A 278 -2.36 20.83 -3.12
N THR A 279 -1.07 20.53 -2.90
CA THR A 279 0.15 21.39 -3.04
C THR A 279 1.34 20.72 -2.31
N PRO A 280 2.59 20.81 -2.82
CA PRO A 280 3.77 20.34 -2.09
C PRO A 280 3.98 21.23 -0.85
N ARG A 281 3.79 20.65 0.34
CA ARG A 281 3.97 21.36 1.61
C ARG A 281 5.44 21.74 1.82
N SER A 282 5.69 22.96 2.26
CA SER A 282 7.03 23.40 2.64
C SER A 282 7.51 22.64 3.89
N PRO A 283 8.83 22.44 4.10
CA PRO A 283 9.31 21.75 5.29
C PRO A 283 8.95 22.48 6.60
N LEU A 284 8.68 23.79 6.55
CA LEU A 284 8.16 24.56 7.67
C LEU A 284 6.71 24.17 8.00
N GLU A 285 5.85 24.00 7.00
CA GLU A 285 4.46 23.56 7.21
C GLU A 285 4.40 22.16 7.84
N ILE A 286 5.27 21.25 7.42
CA ILE A 286 5.38 19.91 8.02
C ILE A 286 5.80 20.01 9.49
N LEU A 287 6.78 20.87 9.80
CA LEU A 287 7.24 21.05 11.18
C LEU A 287 6.17 21.71 12.08
N LEU A 288 5.40 22.66 11.55
CA LEU A 288 4.30 23.31 12.27
C LEU A 288 3.11 22.36 12.51
N ASP A 289 2.87 21.42 11.60
CA ASP A 289 1.88 20.35 11.80
C ASP A 289 2.27 19.43 12.98
N VAL A 290 3.56 19.11 13.11
CA VAL A 290 4.09 18.23 14.16
C VAL A 290 4.22 18.95 15.51
N LEU A 291 4.55 20.25 15.50
CA LEU A 291 4.74 21.07 16.69
C LEU A 291 3.85 22.33 16.64
N PRO A 292 2.54 22.22 16.90
CA PRO A 292 1.60 23.34 16.76
C PRO A 292 1.91 24.55 17.65
N TRP A 293 2.56 24.33 18.80
CA TRP A 293 2.98 25.40 19.71
C TRP A 293 4.05 26.32 19.11
N LEU A 294 4.77 25.87 18.07
CA LEU A 294 5.85 26.63 17.44
C LEU A 294 5.31 27.91 16.78
N ASN A 295 4.08 27.88 16.24
CA ASN A 295 3.40 29.07 15.69
C ASN A 295 3.28 30.22 16.69
N ALA A 296 3.20 29.93 17.99
CA ALA A 296 3.03 30.96 19.01
C ALA A 296 4.33 31.72 19.32
N ILE A 297 5.48 31.19 18.90
CA ILE A 297 6.80 31.78 19.19
C ILE A 297 7.63 32.05 17.92
N LEU A 298 7.08 31.75 16.74
CA LEU A 298 7.70 31.99 15.44
C LEU A 298 7.26 33.35 14.88
N GLU A 299 8.21 34.23 14.64
CA GLU A 299 8.00 35.50 13.94
C GLU A 299 9.06 35.65 12.85
N ASN A 300 8.64 35.82 11.59
CA ASN A 300 9.55 36.01 10.43
C ASN A 300 10.70 34.98 10.39
N GLU A 301 10.36 33.68 10.44
CA GLU A 301 11.30 32.53 10.41
C GLU A 301 12.28 32.44 11.59
N SER A 302 12.07 33.29 12.61
CA SER A 302 12.88 33.33 13.83
C SER A 302 12.03 32.97 15.04
N ILE A 303 12.61 32.21 15.96
CA ILE A 303 12.00 31.85 17.24
C ILE A 303 12.39 32.91 18.27
N GLN A 304 11.38 33.48 18.92
CA GLN A 304 11.55 34.34 20.09
C GLN A 304 11.85 33.45 21.30
N THR A 305 13.06 33.53 21.83
CA THR A 305 13.47 32.78 23.03
C THR A 305 13.79 33.75 24.17
N PRO A 306 13.78 33.30 25.44
CA PRO A 306 14.25 34.12 26.56
C PRO A 306 15.71 34.60 26.41
N LYS A 307 16.50 33.97 25.53
CA LYS A 307 17.92 34.28 25.27
C LYS A 307 18.13 35.18 24.03
N GLY A 308 17.05 35.57 23.34
CA GLY A 308 17.09 36.34 22.10
C GLY A 308 16.42 35.63 20.92
N ASN A 309 16.64 36.18 19.72
CA ASN A 309 15.94 35.76 18.51
C ASN A 309 16.86 34.92 17.64
N PHE A 310 16.44 33.70 17.31
CA PHE A 310 17.25 32.74 16.58
C PHE A 310 16.48 32.14 15.41
N LYS A 311 17.12 31.96 14.26
CA LYS A 311 16.49 31.40 13.06
C LYS A 311 16.21 29.91 13.21
N LEU A 312 15.11 29.42 12.64
CA LEU A 312 14.73 28.00 12.73
C LEU A 312 15.57 27.09 11.81
N GLY A 313 16.19 27.64 10.77
CA GLY A 313 17.15 26.92 9.92
C GLY A 313 16.54 25.76 9.13
N VAL A 314 15.26 25.81 8.77
CA VAL A 314 14.50 24.70 8.14
C VAL A 314 15.08 24.23 6.79
N ASN A 315 15.88 25.06 6.11
CA ASN A 315 16.55 24.75 4.85
C ASN A 315 18.09 24.66 4.98
N GLU A 316 18.60 24.66 6.21
CA GLU A 316 20.03 24.64 6.52
C GLU A 316 20.41 23.31 7.15
N THR A 317 21.63 22.85 6.92
CA THR A 317 22.21 21.69 7.60
C THR A 317 23.42 22.14 8.40
N ILE A 318 23.49 21.77 9.68
CA ILE A 318 24.57 22.17 10.58
C ILE A 318 25.30 20.93 11.07
N THR A 319 26.60 20.85 10.74
CA THR A 319 27.47 19.72 11.11
C THR A 319 28.23 19.93 12.42
N ASP A 320 27.90 20.98 13.18
CA ASP A 320 28.58 21.30 14.43
C ASP A 320 28.11 20.37 15.55
N ILE A 321 29.04 19.65 16.18
CA ILE A 321 28.74 18.74 17.27
C ILE A 321 28.91 19.48 18.60
N ILE A 322 27.84 20.08 19.09
CA ILE A 322 27.81 20.73 20.40
C ILE A 322 27.15 19.78 21.40
N PRO A 323 27.88 19.23 22.39
CA PRO A 323 27.30 18.31 23.36
C PRO A 323 26.30 19.04 24.26
N CYS A 324 25.20 18.37 24.60
CA CYS A 324 24.18 18.89 25.49
C CYS A 324 23.89 17.89 26.64
N PRO A 325 23.78 18.38 27.88
CA PRO A 325 23.80 17.52 29.07
C PRO A 325 22.48 16.78 29.32
N LYS A 326 21.37 17.24 28.72
CA LYS A 326 20.04 16.68 29.00
C LYS A 326 19.08 16.82 27.82
N THR A 327 18.79 15.71 27.16
CA THR A 327 17.73 15.61 26.14
C THR A 327 16.33 15.52 26.80
N PRO A 328 15.24 15.73 26.04
CA PRO A 328 13.87 15.47 26.53
C PRO A 328 13.60 14.03 27.00
N MET A 329 14.51 13.09 26.73
CA MET A 329 14.43 11.68 27.15
C MET A 329 15.39 11.34 28.31
N ASP A 330 15.90 12.35 29.03
CA ASP A 330 16.86 12.20 30.14
C ASP A 330 18.18 11.48 29.77
N LYS A 331 18.63 11.63 28.52
CA LYS A 331 19.92 11.09 28.03
C LYS A 331 20.87 12.20 27.59
N GLU A 332 22.16 11.91 27.53
CA GLU A 332 23.16 12.75 26.86
C GLU A 332 22.92 12.80 25.34
N GLY A 333 23.27 13.92 24.72
CA GLY A 333 23.03 14.13 23.30
C GLY A 333 23.87 15.26 22.71
N HIS A 334 23.52 15.67 21.50
CA HIS A 334 24.12 16.79 20.80
C HIS A 334 23.05 17.76 20.30
N CYS A 335 23.42 19.04 20.18
CA CYS A 335 22.53 20.08 19.68
C CYS A 335 22.34 19.93 18.17
N THR A 336 21.11 19.83 17.70
CA THR A 336 20.76 19.78 16.27
C THR A 336 19.58 20.69 15.95
N LEU A 337 19.33 20.94 14.67
CA LEU A 337 18.16 21.72 14.25
C LEU A 337 16.89 20.94 14.58
N LEU A 338 15.83 21.67 14.94
CA LEU A 338 14.59 21.06 15.41
C LEU A 338 13.99 20.07 14.39
N HIS A 339 14.08 20.36 13.09
CA HIS A 339 13.58 19.49 12.03
C HIS A 339 14.44 18.23 11.79
N GLU A 340 15.72 18.24 12.18
CA GLU A 340 16.65 17.11 12.03
C GLU A 340 16.55 16.11 13.19
N CYS A 341 15.76 16.40 14.23
CA CYS A 341 15.58 15.53 15.41
C CYS A 341 14.10 15.14 15.64
N PRO A 342 13.47 14.35 14.76
CA PRO A 342 12.06 13.97 14.91
C PRO A 342 11.78 13.13 16.15
N GLN A 343 12.78 12.41 16.66
CA GLN A 343 12.66 11.53 17.83
C GLN A 343 12.29 12.24 19.14
N VAL A 344 12.55 13.54 19.26
CA VAL A 344 12.20 14.30 20.47
C VAL A 344 10.87 15.06 20.33
N HIS A 345 10.28 15.13 19.13
CA HIS A 345 9.07 15.92 18.88
C HIS A 345 7.89 15.47 19.74
N ALA A 346 7.77 14.18 20.00
CA ALA A 346 6.72 13.62 20.86
C ALA A 346 6.79 14.14 22.30
N GLU A 347 7.98 14.45 22.81
CA GLU A 347 8.17 14.98 24.17
C GLU A 347 8.06 16.51 24.24
N LEU A 348 8.33 17.19 23.13
CA LEU A 348 8.25 18.63 22.97
C LEU A 348 6.82 19.08 22.65
N GLN A 349 5.88 18.85 23.57
CA GLN A 349 4.47 19.23 23.39
C GLN A 349 4.16 20.70 23.72
N THR A 350 5.13 21.45 24.28
CA THR A 350 4.96 22.85 24.69
C THR A 350 6.25 23.65 24.44
N SER A 351 6.12 24.96 24.25
CA SER A 351 7.27 25.88 24.11
C SER A 351 8.16 25.88 25.35
N THR A 352 7.60 25.73 26.55
CA THR A 352 8.36 25.62 27.80
C THR A 352 9.30 24.43 27.79
N LYS A 353 8.80 23.24 27.43
CA LYS A 353 9.64 22.04 27.31
C LYS A 353 10.72 22.20 26.24
N PHE A 354 10.43 22.92 25.16
CA PHE A 354 11.46 23.26 24.17
C PHE A 354 12.55 24.15 24.76
N PHE A 355 12.19 25.19 25.52
CA PHE A 355 13.17 26.06 26.17
C PHE A 355 14.03 25.35 27.23
N ASP A 356 13.50 24.31 27.89
CA ASP A 356 14.26 23.49 28.84
C ASP A 356 15.40 22.70 28.18
N HIS A 357 15.26 22.41 26.88
CA HIS A 357 16.22 21.62 26.09
C HIS A 357 16.81 22.42 24.90
N PHE A 358 16.65 23.75 24.93
CA PHE A 358 17.08 24.65 23.87
C PHE A 358 18.59 24.87 23.87
N CYS A 359 19.18 24.84 22.68
CA CYS A 359 20.58 25.13 22.45
C CYS A 359 20.76 26.01 21.22
N ILE A 360 21.91 26.69 21.12
CA ILE A 360 22.17 27.68 20.07
C ILE A 360 23.23 27.09 19.14
N LEU A 361 22.93 27.09 17.84
CA LEU A 361 23.82 26.61 16.78
C LEU A 361 24.39 27.79 15.99
N LYS A 362 25.71 27.81 15.77
CA LYS A 362 26.44 28.88 15.07
C LYS A 362 26.14 30.31 15.56
N ASN A 363 25.66 30.45 16.79
CA ASN A 363 25.20 31.73 17.37
C ASN A 363 24.04 32.40 16.60
N GLU A 364 23.37 31.69 15.69
CA GLU A 364 22.33 32.24 14.81
C GLU A 364 21.07 31.38 14.75
N PHE A 365 21.18 30.07 14.98
CA PHE A 365 20.09 29.12 14.80
C PHE A 365 19.61 28.52 16.12
N ALA A 366 18.30 28.28 16.17
CA ALA A 366 17.64 27.59 17.26
C ALA A 366 17.77 26.08 17.09
N GLY A 367 18.40 25.42 18.06
CA GLY A 367 18.55 23.98 18.11
C GLY A 367 17.87 23.37 19.35
N VAL A 368 17.77 22.04 19.33
CA VAL A 368 17.32 21.24 20.46
C VAL A 368 18.32 20.14 20.77
N CYS A 369 18.42 19.78 22.05
CA CYS A 369 19.25 18.67 22.49
C CYS A 369 18.67 17.34 22.01
N CYS A 370 19.35 16.71 21.06
CA CYS A 370 18.94 15.48 20.40
C CYS A 370 19.77 14.29 20.92
N PRO A 371 19.15 13.14 21.27
CA PRO A 371 19.91 11.96 21.67
C PRO A 371 20.75 11.42 20.52
N ASN A 372 21.90 10.83 20.86
CA ASN A 372 22.84 10.23 19.90
C ASN A 372 22.25 9.03 19.14
#